data_AF-A0A660YKG5-F1
#
_entry.id   AF-A0A660YKG5-F1
#
_cell.length_a   1.000
_cell.length_b   1.000
_cell.length_c   1.000
_cell.angle_alpha   90.00
_cell.angle_beta   90.00
_cell.angle_gamma   90.00
#
_symmetry.space_group_name_H-M   'P 1'
#
loop_
_entity.id
_entity.type
_entity.pdbx_description
1 polymer ?
#
loop_
_entity_poly.entity_id
_entity_poly.type
_entity_poly.pdbx_seq_one_letter_code
_entity_poly.pdbx_strand_id
1 'polypeptide(L)' 'TIEEIYEPYLIKQGFIKRTPRGRKATPLAFKAVNREFGVSGIQPGLFDNNE' A
#
# COMPACT_ATOMS: atom_id res chain seq x y z
N THR A 1 -8.63 -8.76 15.32
CA THR A 1 -7.14 -8.89 15.30
C THR A 1 -6.51 -7.51 15.33
N ILE A 2 -5.19 -7.40 15.49
CA ILE A 2 -4.43 -6.13 15.45
C ILE A 2 -4.85 -5.26 14.25
N GLU A 3 -5.09 -5.88 13.09
CA GLU A 3 -5.49 -5.22 11.84
C GLU A 3 -6.81 -4.43 11.95
N GLU A 4 -7.82 -4.93 12.67
CA GLU A 4 -9.12 -4.26 12.81
C GLU A 4 -9.08 -3.01 13.68
N ILE A 5 -8.07 -2.88 14.55
CA ILE A 5 -7.90 -1.73 15.45
C ILE A 5 -7.14 -0.61 14.73
N TYR A 6 -6.11 -0.94 13.94
CA TYR A 6 -5.28 0.06 13.26
C TYR A 6 -5.89 0.55 11.95
N GLU A 7 -6.59 -0.30 11.21
CA GLU A 7 -7.27 0.10 9.97
C GLU A 7 -8.18 1.33 10.11
N PRO A 8 -9.12 1.41 11.08
CA PRO A 8 -9.98 2.58 11.20
C PRO A 8 -9.17 3.85 11.48
N TYR A 9 -8.04 3.75 12.20
CA TYR A 9 -7.15 4.88 12.42
C TYR A 9 -6.43 5.30 11.13
N LEU A 10 -5.83 4.35 10.40
CA LEU A 10 -5.08 4.63 9.17
C LEU A 10 -5.99 5.11 8.03
N ILE A 11 -7.24 4.67 8.00
CA ILE A 11 -8.27 5.17 7.06
C ILE A 11 -8.69 6.59 7.45
N LYS A 12 -8.95 6.87 8.74
CA LYS A 12 -9.30 8.21 9.21
C LYS A 12 -8.19 9.23 8.98
N GLN A 13 -6.93 8.83 9.16
CA GLN A 13 -5.76 9.66 8.89
C GLN A 13 -5.46 9.82 7.39
N GLY A 14 -6.19 9.13 6.51
CA GLY A 14 -6.01 9.24 5.05
C GLY A 14 -4.78 8.50 4.53
N PHE A 15 -4.18 7.60 5.32
CA PHE A 15 -3.02 6.79 4.92
C PHE A 15 -3.41 5.56 4.09
N ILE A 16 -4.59 4.98 4.34
CA ILE A 16 -5.08 3.80 3.62
C ILE A 16 -6.47 4.07 3.05
N LYS A 17 -6.70 3.63 1.81
CA LYS A 17 -8.01 3.63 1.15
C LYS A 17 -8.46 2.22 0.85
N ARG A 18 -9.74 1.92 1.09
CA ARG A 18 -10.38 0.67 0.66
C ARG A 18 -10.77 0.75 -0.82
N THR A 19 -10.44 -0.28 -1.58
CA THR A 19 -10.79 -0.43 -3.01
C THR A 19 -11.42 -1.81 -3.22
N PRO A 20 -12.20 -2.03 -4.29
CA PRO A 20 -12.79 -3.34 -4.58
C PRO A 20 -11.77 -4.47 -4.74
N ARG A 21 -10.52 -4.14 -5.08
CA ARG A 21 -9.40 -5.10 -5.23
C ARG A 21 -8.54 -5.26 -3.97
N GLY A 22 -8.85 -4.54 -2.87
CA GLY A 22 -8.10 -4.60 -1.62
C GLY A 22 -7.77 -3.24 -1.01
N ARG A 23 -6.75 -3.21 -0.15
CA ARG A 23 -6.26 -2.01 0.57
C ARG A 23 -5.18 -1.32 -0.27
N LYS A 24 -5.32 0.00 -0.50
CA LYS A 24 -4.31 0.81 -1.22
C LYS A 24 -3.77 1.90 -0.30
N ALA A 25 -2.45 1.95 -0.13
CA ALA A 25 -1.78 3.04 0.58
C ALA A 25 -1.82 4.33 -0.25
N THR A 26 -2.06 5.46 0.40
CA THR A 26 -2.07 6.78 -0.25
C THR A 26 -0.65 7.35 -0.32
N PRO A 27 -0.38 8.33 -1.21
CA PRO A 27 0.93 8.99 -1.27
C PRO A 27 1.36 9.60 0.08
N LEU A 28 0.40 9.99 0.91
CA LEU A 28 0.63 10.51 2.26
C LEU A 28 1.27 9.45 3.18
N ALA A 29 0.88 8.18 3.04
CA ALA A 29 1.45 7.09 3.83
C ALA A 29 2.92 6.84 3.51
N PHE A 30 3.26 6.90 2.23
CA PHE A 30 4.65 6.76 1.78
C PHE A 30 5.52 7.92 2.31
N LYS A 31 5.00 9.16 2.27
CA LYS A 31 5.68 10.32 2.87
C LYS A 31 5.89 10.17 4.38
N ALA A 32 4.89 9.71 5.12
CA ALA A 32 4.98 9.57 6.58
C ALA A 32 6.01 8.53 7.03
N VAL A 33 6.25 7.50 6.22
CA VAL A 33 7.24 6.45 6.52
C VAL A 33 8.56 6.70 5.78
N ASN A 34 8.76 7.92 5.23
CA ASN A 34 9.94 8.30 4.44
C ASN A 34 10.31 7.26 3.35
N ARG A 35 9.30 6.61 2.78
CA ARG A 35 9.48 5.60 1.74
C ARG A 35 9.21 6.26 0.41
N GLU A 36 10.13 6.09 -0.54
CA GLU A 36 9.91 6.53 -1.91
C GLU A 36 8.71 5.77 -2.49
N PHE A 37 7.70 6.52 -2.96
CA PHE A 37 6.61 5.95 -3.75
C PHE A 37 7.28 5.43 -5.02
N GLY A 38 7.46 4.11 -5.13
CA GLY A 38 8.24 3.50 -6.20
C GLY A 38 7.79 4.01 -7.56
N VAL A 39 8.54 4.96 -8.11
CA VAL A 39 8.43 5.41 -9.50
C VAL A 39 9.19 4.45 -10.42
N SER A 40 9.76 3.39 -9.87
CA SER A 40 10.37 2.29 -10.60
C SER A 40 9.23 1.47 -11.22
N GLY A 41 8.82 1.84 -12.44
CA GLY A 41 7.89 1.10 -13.30
C GLY A 41 8.39 -0.29 -13.74
N ILE A 42 9.20 -0.94 -12.91
CA ILE A 42 9.70 -2.29 -13.06
C ILE A 42 9.39 -2.97 -11.73
N GLN A 43 8.12 -3.32 -11.52
CA GLN A 43 7.87 -4.50 -10.71
C GLN A 43 8.27 -5.68 -11.60
N PRO A 44 9.39 -6.38 -11.32
CA PRO A 44 9.65 -7.63 -12.02
C PRO A 44 8.42 -8.52 -11.83
N GLY A 45 8.00 -9.20 -12.90
CA GLY A 45 6.86 -10.10 -12.84
C GLY A 45 7.12 -11.10 -11.72
N LEU A 46 6.27 -11.07 -10.68
CA LEU A 46 6.43 -11.96 -9.52
C LEU A 46 6.38 -13.45 -9.91
N PHE A 47 5.89 -13.72 -11.13
CA PHE A 47 5.78 -15.04 -11.75
C PHE A 47 6.29 -14.98 -13.20
N ASP A 48 7.49 -14.46 -13.43
CA ASP A 48 8.18 -14.69 -14.71
C ASP A 48 8.65 -16.16 -14.75
N ASN A 49 7.71 -17.04 -15.12
CA ASN A 49 7.95 -18.46 -15.32
C ASN A 49 8.81 -18.64 -16.59
N ASN A 50 10.13 -18.68 -16.40
CA ASN A 50 11.01 -19.30 -17.39
C ASN A 50 10.77 -20.81 -17.36
N GLU A 51 10.27 -21.33 -18.47
CA GLU A 51 10.33 -22.75 -18.87
C GLU A 51 11.79 -23.17 -19.11
#